data_AF-M4HX44-F1
#
_entry.id   AF-M4HX44-F1
#
_cell.length_a   1.000
_cell.length_b   1.000
_cell.length_c   1.000
_cell.angle_alpha   90.00
_cell.angle_beta   90.00
_cell.angle_gamma   90.00
#
_symmetry.space_group_name_H-M   'P 1'
#
loop_
_entity.id
_entity.type
_entity.pdbx_description
1 polymer ?
#
loop_
_entity_poly.entity_id
_entity_poly.type
_entity_poly.pdbx_seq_one_letter_code
_entity_poly.pdbx_strand_id
1 'polypeptide(L)' 'DATRAVVAVGRTAHEELLKAFELKLRDYPFAHASEIQLTPSLRMFSSFHCSQYNVNTRRITAEEFTSVFLRVRDYLKSL' A
#
# COMPACT_ATOMS: atom_id res chain seq x y z
N ASP A 1 17.90 1.66 13.34
CA ASP A 1 16.96 1.37 12.23
C ASP A 1 15.54 1.70 12.62
N ALA A 2 14.85 2.53 11.85
CA ALA A 2 13.42 2.80 12.06
C ALA A 2 12.66 2.60 10.75
N THR A 3 11.52 1.92 10.81
CA THR A 3 10.66 1.62 9.66
C THR A 3 10.28 2.90 8.91
N ARG A 4 10.56 2.93 7.60
CA ARG A 4 10.27 4.07 6.71
C ARG A 4 9.10 3.83 5.76
N ALA A 5 8.80 2.56 5.47
CA ALA A 5 7.74 2.18 4.56
C ALA A 5 6.92 1.01 5.13
N VAL A 6 5.62 0.99 4.85
CA VAL A 6 4.71 -0.11 5.13
C VAL A 6 3.88 -0.42 3.89
N VAL A 7 3.64 -1.70 3.61
CA VAL A 7 2.80 -2.13 2.48
C VAL A 7 1.49 -2.70 3.01
N ALA A 8 0.37 -2.10 2.60
CA ALA A 8 -0.99 -2.53 2.93
C ALA A 8 -1.56 -3.41 1.81
N VAL A 9 -1.70 -4.71 2.07
CA VAL A 9 -2.21 -5.67 1.08
C VAL A 9 -3.70 -5.91 1.31
N GLY A 10 -4.52 -5.36 0.42
CA GLY A 10 -5.99 -5.43 0.49
C GLY A 10 -6.63 -4.25 1.24
N ARG A 11 -7.94 -4.11 1.04
CA ARG A 11 -8.73 -3.01 1.61
C ARG A 11 -8.69 -3.00 3.13
N THR A 12 -8.87 -4.14 3.77
CA THR A 12 -8.88 -4.24 5.24
C THR A 12 -7.56 -3.74 5.83
N ALA A 13 -6.41 -4.18 5.30
CA ALA A 13 -5.10 -3.73 5.78
C ALA A 13 -4.92 -2.21 5.63
N HIS A 14 -5.38 -1.65 4.50
CA HIS A 14 -5.34 -0.22 4.25
C HIS A 14 -6.19 0.57 5.24
N GLU A 15 -7.46 0.17 5.45
CA GLU A 15 -8.37 0.85 6.35
C GLU A 15 -7.93 0.75 7.82
N GLU A 16 -7.43 -0.41 8.26
CA GLU A 16 -6.93 -0.58 9.63
C GLU A 16 -5.67 0.26 9.90
N LEU A 17 -4.77 0.39 8.93
CA LEU A 17 -3.65 1.31 9.06
C LEU A 17 -4.14 2.76 9.16
N LEU A 18 -5.04 3.22 8.27
CA LEU A 18 -5.58 4.57 8.37
C LEU A 18 -6.24 4.85 9.73
N LYS A 19 -7.01 3.89 10.26
CA LYS A 19 -7.61 4.01 11.61
C LYS A 19 -6.55 4.09 12.70
N ALA A 20 -5.50 3.26 12.64
CA ALA A 20 -4.41 3.27 13.61
C ALA A 20 -3.63 4.59 13.64
N PHE A 21 -3.60 5.32 12.51
CA PHE A 21 -3.01 6.66 12.39
C PHE A 21 -4.05 7.80 12.51
N GLU A 22 -5.28 7.50 12.95
CA GLU A 22 -6.37 8.47 13.14
C GLU A 22 -6.75 9.27 11.87
N LEU A 23 -6.51 8.69 10.69
CA LEU A 23 -6.82 9.27 9.39
C LEU A 23 -8.25 8.93 8.95
N LYS A 24 -8.92 9.89 8.30
CA LYS A 24 -10.29 9.73 7.81
C LYS A 24 -10.29 8.93 6.50
N LEU A 25 -10.95 7.76 6.51
CA LEU A 25 -11.03 6.86 5.34
C LEU A 25 -11.50 7.55 4.05
N ARG A 26 -12.42 8.52 4.16
CA ARG A 26 -12.98 9.24 2.99
C ARG A 26 -11.91 10.05 2.23
N ASP A 27 -10.88 10.52 2.92
CA ASP A 27 -9.84 11.36 2.35
C ASP A 27 -8.75 10.49 1.69
N TYR A 28 -8.77 9.18 1.94
CA TYR A 28 -7.77 8.21 1.52
C TYR A 28 -8.45 6.93 1.00
N PRO A 29 -9.11 6.97 -0.17
CA PRO A 29 -9.78 5.79 -0.71
C PRO A 29 -8.77 4.70 -1.07
N PHE A 30 -9.16 3.44 -0.82
CA PHE A 30 -8.34 2.28 -1.18
C PHE A 30 -8.21 2.13 -2.70
N ALA A 31 -6.97 2.07 -3.19
CA ALA A 31 -6.62 1.80 -4.57
C ALA A 31 -5.31 1.00 -4.66
N HIS A 32 -5.12 0.26 -5.76
CA HIS A 32 -3.84 -0.39 -6.02
C HIS A 32 -2.77 0.65 -6.35
N ALA A 33 -1.56 0.44 -5.86
CA ALA A 33 -0.40 1.30 -6.02
C ALA A 33 -0.61 2.74 -5.52
N SER A 34 -1.52 2.95 -4.55
CA SER A 34 -1.67 4.24 -3.88
C SER A 34 -0.61 4.43 -2.79
N GLU A 35 -0.20 5.67 -2.58
CA GLU A 35 0.82 6.06 -1.60
C GLU A 35 0.25 7.09 -0.63
N ILE A 36 0.47 6.90 0.66
CA ILE A 36 -0.06 7.76 1.72
C ILE A 36 1.04 8.04 2.72
N GLN A 37 1.33 9.31 2.95
CA GLN A 37 2.23 9.71 4.03
C GLN A 37 1.50 9.58 5.37
N LEU A 38 1.92 8.63 6.22
CA LEU A 38 1.27 8.38 7.52
C LEU A 38 1.84 9.30 8.61
N THR A 39 3.15 9.50 8.61
CA THR A 39 3.88 10.41 9.50
C THR A 39 5.03 11.06 8.71
N PRO A 40 5.78 12.06 9.23
CA PRO A 40 6.93 12.62 8.51
C PRO A 40 8.00 11.59 8.09
N SER A 41 8.09 10.44 8.77
CA SER A 41 9.11 9.41 8.54
C SER A 41 8.57 8.08 8.01
N LEU A 42 7.24 7.91 7.90
CA LEU A 42 6.61 6.66 7.49
C LEU A 42 5.62 6.88 6.34
N ARG A 43 5.82 6.15 5.24
CA ARG A 43 4.91 6.10 4.10
C ARG A 43 4.26 4.73 3.96
N MET A 44 2.96 4.72 3.67
CA MET A 44 2.20 3.54 3.30
C MET A 44 2.07 3.41 1.79
N PHE A 45 2.19 2.18 1.29
CA PHE A 45 1.94 1.79 -0.09
C PHE A 45 0.83 0.74 -0.11
N SER A 46 -0.21 0.92 -0.92
CA SER A 46 -1.35 0.00 -0.96
C SER A 46 -1.31 -0.88 -2.19
N SER A 47 -1.78 -2.12 -2.06
CA SER A 47 -1.95 -3.03 -3.18
C SER A 47 -3.24 -3.82 -3.05
N PHE A 48 -3.85 -4.21 -4.18
CA PHE A 48 -4.86 -5.27 -4.12
C PHE A 48 -4.26 -6.56 -3.58
N HIS A 49 -5.10 -7.33 -2.88
CA HIS A 49 -4.69 -8.63 -2.37
C HIS A 49 -4.52 -9.62 -3.53
N CYS A 50 -3.51 -10.47 -3.48
CA CYS A 50 -3.27 -11.55 -4.45
C CYS A 50 -4.22 -12.74 -4.26
N SER A 51 -5.49 -12.49 -3.91
CA SER A 51 -6.49 -13.56 -3.79
C SER A 51 -6.74 -14.20 -5.16
N GLN A 52 -7.12 -15.48 -5.16
CA GLN A 52 -7.47 -16.20 -6.39
C GLN A 52 -8.49 -15.42 -7.23
N TYR A 53 -9.50 -14.82 -6.59
CA TYR A 53 -10.47 -13.96 -7.28
C TYR A 53 -9.79 -12.81 -8.04
N ASN A 54 -8.90 -12.03 -7.39
CA ASN A 54 -8.26 -10.88 -8.03
C ASN A 54 -7.31 -11.29 -9.16
N VAL A 55 -6.57 -12.39 -8.98
CA VAL A 55 -5.66 -12.91 -10.02
C VAL A 55 -6.45 -13.47 -11.20
N ASN A 56 -7.47 -14.31 -10.94
CA ASN A 56 -8.27 -14.95 -11.97
C ASN A 56 -9.09 -13.94 -12.79
N THR A 57 -9.59 -12.87 -12.16
CA THR A 57 -10.29 -11.77 -12.83
C THR A 57 -9.35 -10.72 -13.44
N ARG A 58 -8.02 -10.92 -13.33
CA ARG A 58 -6.98 -9.97 -13.77
C ARG A 58 -7.14 -8.56 -13.19
N ARG A 59 -7.68 -8.47 -11.98
CA ARG A 59 -7.71 -7.23 -11.21
C ARG A 59 -6.33 -6.84 -10.69
N ILE A 60 -5.42 -7.82 -10.57
CA ILE A 60 -4.00 -7.62 -10.31
C ILE A 60 -3.20 -8.72 -11.00
N THR A 61 -2.08 -8.37 -11.62
CA THR A 61 -1.07 -9.33 -12.12
C THR A 61 0.13 -9.45 -11.18
N ALA A 62 0.98 -10.45 -11.38
CA ALA A 62 2.21 -10.60 -10.62
C ALA A 62 3.17 -9.42 -10.85
N GLU A 63 3.21 -8.89 -12.08
CA GLU A 63 4.02 -7.73 -12.46
C GLU A 63 3.52 -6.46 -11.75
N GLU A 64 2.22 -6.24 -11.72
CA GLU A 64 1.60 -5.11 -11.03
C GLU A 64 1.85 -5.17 -9.52
N PHE A 65 1.69 -6.35 -8.91
CA PHE A 65 2.03 -6.55 -7.51
C PHE A 65 3.51 -6.25 -7.23
N THR A 66 4.40 -6.77 -8.09
CA THR A 66 5.85 -6.52 -7.99
C THR A 66 6.19 -5.04 -8.14
N SER A 67 5.47 -4.32 -9.00
CA SER A 67 5.68 -2.88 -9.22
C SER A 67 5.51 -2.06 -7.93
N VAL A 68 4.62 -2.48 -7.01
CA VAL A 68 4.46 -1.83 -5.70
C VAL A 68 5.75 -1.94 -4.87
N PHE A 69 6.40 -3.11 -4.87
CA PHE A 69 7.66 -3.30 -4.14
C PHE A 69 8.84 -2.58 -4.81
N LEU A 70 8.84 -2.45 -6.14
CA LEU A 70 9.82 -1.62 -6.84
C LEU A 70 9.69 -0.15 -6.41
N ARG A 71 8.46 0.38 -6.31
CA ARG A 71 8.22 1.74 -5.78
C ARG A 71 8.68 1.89 -4.34
N VAL A 72 8.40 0.92 -3.47
CA VAL A 72 8.89 0.92 -2.08
C VAL A 72 10.43 1.00 -2.07
N ARG A 73 11.11 0.15 -2.86
CA ARG A 73 12.57 0.14 -2.96
C ARG A 73 13.09 1.51 -3.42
N ASP A 74 12.49 2.08 -4.44
CA ASP A 74 12.95 3.35 -5.03
C ASP A 74 12.71 4.52 -4.06
N TYR A 75 11.58 4.52 -3.34
CA TYR A 75 11.34 5.45 -2.24
C TYR A 75 12.42 5.32 -1.15
N LEU A 76 12.70 4.10 -0.68
CA LEU A 76 13.71 3.87 0.36
C LEU A 76 15.12 4.31 -0.07
N LYS A 77 15.47 4.18 -1.34
CA LYS A 77 16.74 4.66 -1.90
C LYS A 77 16.82 6.19 -2.03
N SER A 78 15.67 6.87 -2.04
CA SER A 78 15.59 8.33 -2.16
C SER A 78 15.60 9.07 -0.82
N LEU A 79 15.53 8.34 0.30
CA LEU A 79 15.63 8.85 1.67
C LEU A 79 17.08 9.12 2.07
#